data_AF-A0A0B3BM77-F1
#
_entry.id   AF-A0A0B3BM77-F1
#
_cell.length_a   1.000
_cell.length_b   1.000
_cell.length_c   1.000
_cell.angle_alpha   90.00
_cell.angle_beta   90.00
_cell.angle_gamma   90.00
#
_symmetry.space_group_name_H-M   'P 1'
#
loop_
_entity.id
_entity.type
_entity.pdbx_description
1 polymer ?
#
loop_
_entity_poly.entity_id
_entity_poly.type
_entity_poly.pdbx_seq_one_letter_code
_entity_poly.pdbx_strand_id
1 'polypeptide(L)'
;MAAVSRLYTVLTIYTYGSFRQIDKVNYTYWVEASSGPWELRDKYAITISRTGSFPTTAIETTGTATIVVTTNTTVTGSFSIEYLKSIGFTVSYVNNNVYYLRKNISLTYVYSVY
;
A
#
# COMPACT_ATOMS: atom_id res chain seq x y z
N MET A 1 9.31 15.67 -1.86
CA MET A 1 8.24 14.82 -1.29
C MET A 1 8.70 13.37 -1.34
N ALA A 2 8.39 12.56 -0.33
CA ALA A 2 8.74 11.13 -0.31
C ALA A 2 7.63 10.29 -0.99
N ALA A 3 7.92 9.05 -1.38
CA ALA A 3 6.93 8.12 -1.92
C ALA A 3 5.90 7.72 -0.85
N VAL A 4 4.62 7.98 -1.10
CA VAL A 4 3.49 7.63 -0.22
C VAL A 4 2.53 6.72 -0.96
N SER A 5 2.25 5.55 -0.41
CA SER A 5 1.24 4.60 -0.91
C SER A 5 0.11 4.42 0.11
N ARG A 6 -1.06 3.98 -0.36
CA ARG A 6 -2.24 3.70 0.49
C ARG A 6 -2.90 2.38 0.11
N LEU A 7 -3.31 1.62 1.12
CA LEU A 7 -4.12 0.41 0.99
C LEU A 7 -5.55 0.75 1.41
N TYR A 8 -6.50 0.58 0.49
CA TYR A 8 -7.92 0.86 0.72
C TYR A 8 -8.75 -0.40 0.73
N THR A 9 -9.83 -0.33 1.51
CA THR A 9 -10.93 -1.29 1.51
C THR A 9 -12.24 -0.53 1.37
N VAL A 10 -13.03 -0.89 0.36
CA VAL A 10 -14.35 -0.32 0.10
C VAL A 10 -15.39 -1.33 0.57
N LEU A 11 -16.29 -0.89 1.44
CA LEU A 11 -17.27 -1.75 2.13
C LEU A 11 -18.69 -1.36 1.79
N THR A 12 -19.60 -2.34 1.85
CA THR A 12 -21.04 -2.07 2.00
C THR A 12 -21.39 -2.29 3.46
N ILE A 13 -21.92 -1.26 4.12
CA ILE A 13 -22.28 -1.29 5.54
C ILE A 13 -23.80 -1.10 5.64
N TYR A 14 -24.46 -2.03 6.33
CA TYR A 14 -25.85 -1.88 6.73
C TYR A 14 -25.93 -1.26 8.13
N THR A 15 -26.83 -0.29 8.30
CA THR A 15 -27.06 0.38 9.59
C THR A 15 -28.55 0.61 9.79
N TYR A 16 -29.07 0.16 10.93
CA TYR A 16 -30.44 0.39 11.36
C TYR A 16 -30.50 0.58 12.88
N GLY A 17 -30.86 1.78 13.34
CA GLY A 17 -30.79 2.13 14.76
C GLY A 17 -29.35 1.98 15.31
N SER A 18 -29.20 1.23 16.41
CA SER A 18 -27.89 0.90 16.99
C SER A 18 -27.18 -0.27 16.30
N PHE A 19 -27.87 -1.01 15.43
CA PHE A 19 -27.31 -2.16 14.74
C PHE A 19 -26.51 -1.72 13.52
N ARG A 20 -25.26 -2.19 13.44
CA ARG A 20 -24.34 -2.00 12.31
C ARG A 20 -23.69 -3.33 11.94
N GLN A 21 -23.56 -3.57 10.64
CA GLN A 21 -22.79 -4.70 10.10
C GLN A 21 -22.16 -4.33 8.75
N ILE A 22 -21.08 -5.02 8.42
CA ILE A 22 -20.43 -4.99 7.12
C ILE A 22 -21.01 -6.15 6.32
N ASP A 23 -21.76 -5.87 5.26
CA ASP A 23 -22.44 -6.88 4.45
C ASP A 23 -21.46 -7.58 3.50
N LYS A 24 -20.52 -6.82 2.94
CA LYS A 24 -19.51 -7.32 2.00
C LYS A 24 -18.36 -6.35 1.81
N VAL A 25 -17.25 -6.89 1.33
CA VAL A 25 -16.14 -6.13 0.75
C VAL A 25 -16.40 -5.95 -0.74
N ASN A 26 -16.42 -4.70 -1.21
CA ASN A 26 -16.56 -4.37 -2.63
C ASN A 26 -15.20 -4.40 -3.34
N TYR A 27 -14.19 -3.77 -2.74
CA TYR A 27 -12.85 -3.68 -3.30
C TYR A 27 -11.80 -3.66 -2.20
N THR A 28 -10.62 -4.16 -2.51
CA THR A 28 -9.40 -3.99 -1.71
C THR A 28 -8.24 -3.74 -2.67
N TYR A 29 -7.57 -2.60 -2.54
CA TYR A 29 -6.56 -2.21 -3.53
C TYR A 29 -5.54 -1.21 -2.99
N TRP A 30 -4.36 -1.24 -3.60
CA TRP A 30 -3.30 -0.28 -3.37
C TRP A 30 -3.34 0.86 -4.38
N VAL A 31 -2.97 2.07 -3.94
CA VAL A 31 -2.72 3.22 -4.83
C VAL A 31 -1.46 3.98 -4.45
N GLU A 32 -0.95 4.71 -5.43
CA GLU A 32 0.03 5.78 -5.25
C GLU A 32 -0.71 7.01 -4.70
N ALA A 33 -0.26 7.54 -3.56
CA ALA A 33 -0.87 8.66 -2.85
C ALA A 33 -0.02 9.94 -2.88
N SER A 34 1.10 9.90 -3.59
CA SER A 34 1.97 11.03 -3.91
C SER A 34 2.55 10.85 -5.30
N SER A 35 2.88 11.93 -6.00
CA SER A 35 3.62 11.87 -7.26
C SER A 35 5.14 11.79 -7.03
N GLY A 36 5.88 11.44 -8.08
CA GLY A 36 7.35 11.42 -8.07
C GLY A 36 7.91 10.40 -9.06
N PRO A 37 9.24 10.20 -9.06
CA PRO A 37 9.93 9.24 -9.93
C PRO A 37 9.80 7.80 -9.41
N TRP A 38 8.60 7.41 -9.01
CA TRP A 38 8.32 6.11 -8.42
C TRP A 38 6.96 5.60 -8.86
N GLU A 39 6.79 4.29 -8.77
CA GLU A 39 5.55 3.59 -9.07
C GLU A 39 5.34 2.43 -8.08
N LEU A 40 4.10 1.95 -7.98
CA LEU A 40 3.75 0.81 -7.14
C LEU A 40 3.46 -0.44 -7.97
N ARG A 41 4.30 -1.47 -7.82
CA ARG A 41 4.21 -2.77 -8.51
C ARG A 41 3.83 -3.91 -7.57
N ASP A 42 3.54 -5.07 -8.14
CA ASP A 42 3.27 -6.33 -7.42
C ASP A 42 2.22 -6.17 -6.31
N LYS A 43 1.17 -5.40 -6.61
CA LYS A 43 0.13 -5.02 -5.66
C LYS A 43 -0.74 -6.25 -5.36
N TYR A 44 -0.65 -6.75 -4.14
CA TYR A 44 -1.54 -7.78 -3.63
C TYR A 44 -2.25 -7.26 -2.39
N ALA A 45 -3.55 -7.51 -2.30
CA ALA A 45 -4.32 -7.17 -1.12
C ALA A 45 -5.53 -8.08 -0.96
N ILE A 46 -5.87 -8.34 0.29
CA ILE A 46 -7.02 -9.14 0.67
C ILE A 46 -7.67 -8.54 1.91
N THR A 47 -8.98 -8.68 1.99
CA THR A 47 -9.75 -8.39 3.19
C THR A 47 -10.57 -9.61 3.59
N ILE A 48 -10.52 -9.96 4.86
CA ILE A 48 -11.25 -11.08 5.43
C ILE A 48 -12.17 -10.61 6.56
N SER A 49 -13.24 -11.35 6.80
CA SER A 49 -14.06 -11.22 8.01
C SER A 49 -13.29 -11.75 9.21
N ARG A 50 -13.27 -11.00 10.33
CA ARG A 50 -12.68 -11.50 11.59
C ARG A 50 -13.60 -12.44 12.35
N THR A 51 -14.87 -12.55 11.94
CA THR A 51 -15.84 -13.52 12.49
C THR A 51 -16.00 -14.77 11.62
N GLY A 52 -15.26 -14.87 10.50
CA GLY A 52 -15.22 -16.04 9.62
C GLY A 52 -16.15 -15.98 8.40
N SER A 53 -17.19 -15.15 8.41
CA SER A 53 -18.11 -14.96 7.28
C SER A 53 -18.68 -13.53 7.26
N PHE A 54 -19.28 -13.15 6.11
CA PHE A 54 -20.10 -11.95 6.00
C PHE A 54 -21.60 -12.33 6.14
N PRO A 55 -22.46 -11.47 6.74
CA PRO A 55 -22.12 -10.18 7.32
C PRO A 55 -21.25 -10.29 8.59
N THR A 56 -20.45 -9.27 8.86
CA THR A 56 -19.53 -9.23 10.02
C THR A 56 -19.52 -7.85 10.68
N THR A 57 -19.01 -7.75 11.89
CA THR A 57 -18.82 -6.47 12.60
C THR A 57 -17.38 -5.95 12.51
N ALA A 58 -16.43 -6.79 12.10
CA ALA A 58 -15.04 -6.41 11.96
C ALA A 58 -14.35 -7.16 10.81
N ILE A 59 -13.48 -6.44 10.11
CA ILE A 59 -12.65 -6.98 9.04
C ILE A 59 -11.17 -6.79 9.37
N GLU A 60 -10.34 -7.60 8.74
CA GLU A 60 -8.89 -7.40 8.67
C GLU A 60 -8.50 -7.30 7.21
N THR A 61 -7.79 -6.23 6.86
CA THR A 61 -7.21 -6.02 5.54
C THR A 61 -5.71 -6.15 5.64
N THR A 62 -5.13 -6.99 4.79
CA THR A 62 -3.68 -7.12 4.63
C THR A 62 -3.32 -6.92 3.17
N GLY A 63 -2.21 -6.23 2.92
CA GLY A 63 -1.70 -6.07 1.57
C GLY A 63 -0.19 -5.95 1.54
N THR A 64 0.38 -6.35 0.41
CA THR A 64 1.79 -6.19 0.06
C THR A 64 1.92 -5.48 -1.28
N ALA A 65 3.00 -4.74 -1.46
CA ALA A 65 3.34 -4.11 -2.73
C ALA A 65 4.84 -3.83 -2.80
N THR A 66 5.34 -3.53 -3.99
CA THR A 66 6.73 -3.14 -4.22
C THR A 66 6.77 -1.69 -4.70
N ILE A 67 7.41 -0.81 -3.93
CA ILE A 67 7.75 0.53 -4.41
C ILE A 67 8.96 0.40 -5.33
N VAL A 68 8.83 0.89 -6.56
CA VAL A 68 9.92 0.95 -7.55
C VAL A 68 10.24 2.41 -7.82
N VAL A 69 11.51 2.79 -7.71
CA VAL A 69 11.99 4.15 -7.98
C VAL A 69 12.99 4.08 -9.13
N THR A 70 12.85 4.96 -10.11
CA THR A 70 13.81 5.13 -11.20
C THR A 70 14.49 6.49 -11.01
N THR A 71 15.78 6.49 -10.69
CA THR A 71 16.53 7.72 -10.38
C THR A 71 17.91 7.69 -11.06
N ASN A 72 18.67 8.77 -10.96
CA ASN A 72 20.03 8.86 -11.47
C ASN A 72 20.95 9.59 -10.47
N THR A 73 22.24 9.69 -10.79
CA THR A 73 23.24 10.31 -9.90
C THR A 73 23.06 11.82 -9.68
N THR A 74 22.23 12.51 -10.47
CA THR A 74 22.00 13.95 -10.32
C THR A 74 20.79 14.27 -9.44
N VAL A 75 19.95 13.29 -9.12
CA VAL A 75 18.81 13.47 -8.21
C VAL A 75 19.28 13.55 -6.77
N THR A 76 18.88 14.62 -6.08
CA THR A 76 19.19 14.88 -4.66
C THR A 76 17.94 14.80 -3.78
N GLY A 77 18.11 14.91 -2.46
CA GLY A 77 17.00 14.91 -1.50
C GLY A 77 16.34 13.54 -1.34
N SER A 78 15.00 13.51 -1.19
CA SER A 78 14.24 12.31 -0.81
C SER A 78 14.22 11.17 -1.86
N PHE A 79 14.79 11.38 -3.04
CA PHE A 79 14.94 10.36 -4.09
C PHE A 79 16.40 10.17 -4.52
N SER A 80 17.36 10.70 -3.76
CA SER A 80 18.78 10.40 -3.99
C SER A 80 19.05 8.92 -3.69
N ILE A 81 20.06 8.36 -4.37
CA ILE A 81 20.43 6.96 -4.22
C ILE A 81 20.85 6.67 -2.78
N GLU A 82 21.62 7.56 -2.16
CA GLU A 82 22.08 7.42 -0.77
C GLU A 82 20.91 7.43 0.20
N TYR A 83 19.97 8.36 0.03
CA TYR A 83 18.79 8.46 0.89
C TYR A 83 17.93 7.20 0.76
N LEU A 84 17.63 6.75 -0.47
CA LEU A 84 16.82 5.56 -0.71
C LEU A 84 17.47 4.29 -0.14
N LYS A 85 18.79 4.14 -0.29
CA LYS A 85 19.54 3.06 0.38
C LYS A 85 19.40 3.14 1.90
N SER A 86 19.51 4.34 2.48
CA SER A 86 19.42 4.54 3.93
C SER A 86 18.07 4.12 4.53
N ILE A 87 16.99 4.23 3.74
CA ILE A 87 15.65 3.81 4.15
C ILE A 87 15.30 2.40 3.67
N GLY A 88 16.29 1.60 3.23
CA GLY A 88 16.15 0.17 2.96
C GLY A 88 15.68 -0.20 1.55
N PHE A 89 15.90 0.65 0.55
CA PHE A 89 15.74 0.23 -0.85
C PHE A 89 16.94 -0.61 -1.31
N THR A 90 16.65 -1.71 -2.00
CA THR A 90 17.64 -2.50 -2.72
C THR A 90 17.90 -1.88 -4.09
N VAL A 91 19.17 -1.71 -4.45
CA VAL A 91 19.58 -1.08 -5.70
C VAL A 91 19.92 -2.12 -6.75
N SER A 92 19.27 -2.04 -7.90
CA SER A 92 19.60 -2.77 -9.12
C SER A 92 20.15 -1.76 -10.13
N TYR A 93 21.43 -1.87 -10.48
CA TYR A 93 22.05 -0.99 -11.48
C TYR A 93 21.63 -1.42 -12.89
N VAL A 94 21.34 -0.43 -13.75
CA VAL A 94 21.20 -0.61 -15.19
C VAL A 94 22.10 0.42 -15.89
N ASN A 95 22.69 0.04 -17.03
CA ASN A 95 23.60 0.89 -17.79
C ASN A 95 23.02 2.30 -18.08
N ASN A 96 23.90 3.29 -18.23
CA ASN A 96 23.63 4.71 -18.51
C ASN A 96 23.20 5.59 -17.32
N ASN A 97 23.82 5.41 -16.13
CA ASN A 97 23.57 6.22 -14.93
C ASN A 97 22.11 6.19 -14.39
N VAL A 98 21.28 5.24 -14.83
CA VAL A 98 19.92 5.05 -14.34
C VAL A 98 19.89 3.90 -13.33
N TYR A 99 19.35 4.18 -12.15
CA TYR A 99 19.25 3.24 -11.04
C TYR A 99 17.80 2.87 -10.81
N TYR A 100 17.54 1.57 -10.70
CA TYR A 100 16.25 1.03 -10.31
C TYR A 100 16.34 0.57 -8.87
N LEU A 101 15.60 1.22 -7.98
CA LEU A 101 15.57 0.90 -6.57
C LEU A 101 14.22 0.28 -6.22
N ARG A 102 14.23 -0.76 -5.39
CA ARG A 102 13.00 -1.46 -4.98
C ARG A 102 12.91 -1.60 -3.47
N LYS A 103 11.71 -1.46 -2.93
CA LYS A 103 11.41 -1.76 -1.53
C LYS A 103 10.04 -2.41 -1.41
N ASN A 104 10.00 -3.58 -0.79
CA ASN A 104 8.75 -4.24 -0.46
C ASN A 104 8.11 -3.55 0.75
N ILE A 105 6.80 -3.35 0.68
CA ILE A 105 5.98 -2.82 1.76
C ILE A 105 4.87 -3.82 2.09
N SER A 106 4.48 -3.84 3.36
CA SER A 106 3.35 -4.61 3.86
C SER A 106 2.56 -3.73 4.82
N LEU A 107 1.23 -3.80 4.77
CA LEU A 107 0.36 -3.13 5.70
C LEU A 107 -0.80 -4.05 6.07
N THR A 108 -1.10 -4.10 7.37
CA THR A 108 -2.29 -4.76 7.91
C THR A 108 -3.04 -3.77 8.78
N TYR A 109 -4.36 -3.72 8.65
CA TYR A 109 -5.22 -2.95 9.54
C TYR A 109 -6.55 -3.65 9.80
N VAL A 110 -7.17 -3.29 10.91
CA VAL A 110 -8.49 -3.77 11.33
C VAL A 110 -9.46 -2.60 11.30
N TYR A 111 -10.68 -2.86 10.81
CA TYR A 111 -11.80 -1.92 10.91
C TYR A 111 -12.98 -2.62 11.59
N SER A 112 -13.62 -1.92 12.53
CA SER A 112 -14.80 -2.39 13.27
C SER A 112 -15.89 -1.32 13.18
N VAL A 113 -17.16 -1.76 13.15
CA VAL A 113 -18.32 -0.85 13.21
C VAL A 113 -18.83 -0.60 14.63
N TYR A 114 -18.13 -1.15 15.64
CA TYR A 114 -18.31 -0.91 17.07
C TYR A 114 -16.99 -0.57 17.74
#